data_AF-A0A9E2YBG3-F1
#
_entry.id   AF-A0A9E2YBG3-F1
#
_cell.length_a   1.000
_cell.length_b   1.000
_cell.length_c   1.000
_cell.angle_alpha   90.00
_cell.angle_beta   90.00
_cell.angle_gamma   90.00
#
_symmetry.space_group_name_H-M   'P 1'
#
loop_
_entity.id
_entity.type
_entity.pdbx_description
1 polymer ?
#
loop_
_entity_poly.entity_id
_entity_poly.type
_entity_poly.pdbx_seq_one_letter_code
_entity_poly.pdbx_strand_id
1 'polypeptide(L)'
;MKKLLIAALAVIPAMLLLTAVAGASIFTLLHLDVHRRDMEMALLVCFVSAEASLVPLWLTLGTTQLTVSQAGLASTAIHLLLTAFFGLSASVSLHLAQPFLMWLLAFYWLSLIIVAVTAARMLRAAPIVAPHDAPPSNHRDVRAPVS
;
A
#
# COMPACT_ATOMS: atom_id res chain seq x y z
N MET A 1 -5.61 2.70 13.39
CA MET A 1 -5.70 2.23 11.98
C MET A 1 -5.84 3.39 10.99
N LYS A 2 -6.85 4.28 11.07
CA LYS A 2 -7.04 5.40 10.13
C LYS A 2 -5.77 6.27 9.90
N LYS A 3 -5.05 6.61 10.97
CA LYS A 3 -3.78 7.37 10.89
C LYS A 3 -2.70 6.65 10.06
N LEU A 4 -2.67 5.31 10.07
CA LEU A 4 -1.71 4.52 9.29
C LEU A 4 -2.00 4.59 7.79
N LEU A 5 -3.28 4.51 7.41
CA LEU A 5 -3.68 4.67 6.00
C LEU A 5 -3.42 6.08 5.49
N ILE A 6 -3.78 7.11 6.26
CA ILE A 6 -3.48 8.50 5.89
C ILE A 6 -1.98 8.71 5.74
N ALA A 7 -1.18 8.14 6.65
CA ALA A 7 0.27 8.19 6.51
C ALA A 7 0.75 7.46 5.25
N ALA A 8 0.20 6.29 4.92
CA ALA A 8 0.57 5.55 3.70
C ALA A 8 0.27 6.35 2.42
N LEU A 9 -0.91 6.96 2.32
CA LEU A 9 -1.32 7.86 1.22
C LEU A 9 -0.36 9.04 1.01
N ALA A 10 0.31 9.52 2.05
CA ALA A 10 1.31 10.58 1.94
C ALA A 10 2.72 10.04 1.72
N VAL A 11 3.06 8.90 2.34
CA VAL A 11 4.40 8.31 2.31
C VAL A 11 4.70 7.68 0.95
N ILE A 12 3.72 7.05 0.30
CA ILE A 12 3.90 6.45 -1.04
C ILE A 12 4.39 7.50 -2.06
N PRO A 13 3.66 8.60 -2.33
CA PRO A 13 4.13 9.58 -3.30
C PRO A 13 5.44 10.25 -2.88
N ALA A 14 5.63 10.53 -1.59
CA ALA A 14 6.88 11.13 -1.09
C ALA A 14 8.10 10.22 -1.33
N MET A 15 7.99 8.93 -1.04
CA MET A 15 9.09 7.97 -1.23
C MET A 15 9.35 7.72 -2.71
N LEU A 16 8.31 7.62 -3.54
CA LEU A 16 8.47 7.47 -4.98
C LEU A 16 9.17 8.69 -5.61
N LEU A 17 8.78 9.91 -5.23
CA LEU A 17 9.44 11.14 -5.68
C LEU A 17 10.89 11.21 -5.20
N LEU A 18 11.15 10.85 -3.95
CA LEU A 18 12.51 10.81 -3.41
C LEU A 18 13.39 9.83 -4.20
N THR A 19 12.87 8.65 -4.55
CA THR A 19 13.60 7.68 -5.37
C THR A 19 13.83 8.17 -6.79
N ALA A 20 12.85 8.85 -7.40
CA ALA A 20 13.02 9.46 -8.72
C ALA A 20 14.13 10.52 -8.71
N VAL A 21 14.11 11.42 -7.71
CA VAL A 21 15.14 12.46 -7.56
C VAL A 21 16.52 11.86 -7.28
N ALA A 22 16.61 10.89 -6.38
CA ALA A 22 17.86 10.21 -6.06
C ALA A 22 18.44 9.49 -7.28
N GLY A 23 17.59 8.73 -7.98
CA GLY A 23 17.99 8.00 -9.19
C GLY A 23 18.44 8.94 -10.31
N ALA A 24 17.68 10.00 -10.59
CA ALA A 24 18.05 11.00 -11.59
C ALA A 24 19.36 11.70 -11.25
N SER A 25 19.60 11.98 -9.96
CA SER A 25 20.85 12.58 -9.49
C SER A 25 22.05 11.65 -9.71
N ILE A 26 21.91 10.37 -9.39
CA ILE A 26 22.97 9.37 -9.60
C ILE A 26 23.33 9.24 -11.08
N PHE A 27 22.33 9.12 -11.97
CA PHE A 27 22.57 9.02 -13.41
C PHE A 27 23.25 10.28 -13.96
N THR A 28 22.82 11.46 -13.49
CA THR A 28 23.44 12.74 -13.87
C THR A 28 24.91 12.81 -13.44
N LEU A 29 25.23 12.39 -12.20
CA LEU A 29 26.62 12.35 -11.71
C LEU A 29 27.50 11.37 -12.50
N LEU A 30 26.91 10.26 -12.96
CA LEU A 30 27.59 9.26 -13.78
C LEU A 30 27.61 9.60 -15.28
N HIS A 31 27.07 10.75 -15.68
CA HIS A 31 26.96 11.17 -17.08
C HIS A 31 26.21 10.15 -17.96
N LEU A 32 25.23 9.45 -17.38
CA LEU A 32 24.36 8.50 -18.06
C LEU A 32 23.02 9.16 -18.40
N ASP A 33 22.36 8.69 -19.46
CA ASP A 33 21.00 9.14 -19.80
C ASP A 33 20.00 8.66 -18.74
N VAL A 34 19.31 9.59 -18.10
CA VAL A 34 18.30 9.33 -17.06
C VAL A 34 17.08 8.61 -17.64
N HIS A 35 16.83 8.74 -18.95
CA HIS A 35 15.60 8.29 -19.60
C HIS A 35 14.37 8.87 -18.91
N ARG A 36 14.33 10.20 -18.78
CA ARG A 36 13.37 10.94 -17.96
C ARG A 36 11.91 10.57 -18.24
N ARG A 37 11.54 10.42 -19.53
CA ARG A 37 10.18 10.03 -19.94
C ARG A 37 9.81 8.64 -19.41
N ASP A 38 10.72 7.68 -19.54
CA ASP A 38 10.53 6.32 -19.04
C ASP A 38 10.39 6.29 -17.52
N MET A 39 11.22 7.06 -16.80
CA MET A 39 11.13 7.23 -15.35
C MET A 39 9.80 7.85 -14.91
N GLU A 40 9.35 8.93 -15.56
CA GLU A 40 8.09 9.61 -15.23
C GLU A 40 6.86 8.71 -15.48
N MET A 41 6.87 7.93 -16.56
CA MET A 41 5.80 6.96 -16.84
C MET A 41 5.78 5.82 -15.81
N ALA A 42 6.95 5.28 -15.46
CA ALA A 42 7.07 4.24 -14.45
C ALA A 42 6.59 4.72 -13.07
N LEU A 43 6.96 5.96 -12.71
CA LEU A 43 6.51 6.64 -11.50
C LEU A 43 4.98 6.72 -11.44
N LEU A 44 4.34 7.17 -12.53
CA LEU A 44 2.89 7.31 -12.63
C LEU A 44 2.18 5.96 -12.49
N VAL A 45 2.67 4.94 -13.19
CA VAL A 45 2.11 3.57 -13.11
C VAL A 45 2.15 3.04 -11.68
N CYS A 46 3.32 3.11 -11.03
CA CYS A 46 3.47 2.63 -9.66
C CYS A 46 2.67 3.45 -8.65
N PHE A 47 2.59 4.77 -8.82
CA PHE A 47 1.79 5.64 -7.96
C PHE A 47 0.31 5.24 -8.00
N VAL A 48 -0.30 5.19 -9.20
CA VAL A 48 -1.72 4.84 -9.36
C VAL A 48 -2.00 3.43 -8.83
N SER A 49 -1.13 2.47 -9.13
CA SER A 49 -1.29 1.09 -8.70
C SER A 49 -1.14 0.92 -7.19
N ALA A 50 -0.25 1.69 -6.55
CA ALA A 50 -0.05 1.67 -5.10
C ALA A 50 -1.23 2.29 -4.37
N GLU A 51 -1.72 3.46 -4.81
CA GLU A 51 -2.88 4.11 -4.19
C GLU A 51 -4.15 3.26 -4.31
N ALA A 52 -4.43 2.73 -5.50
CA ALA A 52 -5.58 1.85 -5.73
C ALA A 52 -5.51 0.57 -4.86
N SER A 53 -4.30 0.06 -4.62
CA SER A 53 -4.11 -1.12 -3.78
C SER A 53 -4.45 -0.90 -2.30
N LEU A 54 -4.52 0.34 -1.81
CA LEU A 54 -4.90 0.62 -0.43
C LEU A 54 -6.41 0.50 -0.17
N VAL A 55 -7.23 0.44 -1.22
CA VAL A 55 -8.71 0.41 -1.11
C VAL A 55 -9.21 -0.77 -0.26
N PRO A 56 -8.79 -2.04 -0.48
CA PRO A 56 -9.21 -3.15 0.38
C PRO A 56 -8.87 -2.91 1.86
N LEU A 57 -7.68 -2.39 2.16
CA LEU A 57 -7.28 -2.10 3.53
C LEU A 57 -8.16 -1.01 4.16
N TRP A 58 -8.52 0.02 3.39
CA TRP A 58 -9.45 1.06 3.83
C TRP A 58 -10.83 0.51 4.21
N LEU A 59 -11.34 -0.45 3.43
CA LEU A 59 -12.64 -1.08 3.69
C LEU A 59 -12.65 -1.96 4.97
N THR A 60 -11.47 -2.30 5.51
CA THR A 60 -11.33 -3.10 6.74
C THR A 60 -11.10 -2.28 8.01
N LEU A 61 -11.33 -0.98 7.96
CA LEU A 61 -11.23 -0.14 9.15
C LEU A 61 -12.24 -0.58 10.23
N GLY A 62 -11.74 -1.00 11.39
CA GLY A 62 -12.56 -1.41 12.54
C GLY A 62 -13.04 -2.86 12.51
N THR A 63 -12.54 -3.68 11.58
CA THR A 63 -12.86 -5.12 11.50
C THR A 63 -11.84 -5.97 12.27
N THR A 64 -11.98 -7.30 12.21
CA THR A 64 -11.11 -8.26 12.90
C THR A 64 -9.79 -8.49 12.17
N GLN A 65 -8.81 -9.09 12.86
CA GLN A 65 -7.52 -9.47 12.27
C GLN A 65 -7.66 -10.33 11.01
N LEU A 66 -8.61 -11.28 10.98
CA LEU A 66 -8.83 -12.14 9.82
C LEU A 66 -9.26 -11.33 8.59
N THR A 67 -10.17 -10.37 8.76
CA THR A 67 -10.61 -9.52 7.64
C THR A 67 -9.45 -8.65 7.13
N VAL A 68 -8.65 -8.09 8.04
CA VAL A 68 -7.49 -7.27 7.68
C VAL A 68 -6.40 -8.10 6.97
N SER A 69 -6.18 -9.36 7.36
CA SER A 69 -5.19 -10.22 6.70
C SER A 69 -5.58 -10.54 5.25
N GLN A 70 -6.86 -10.86 5.01
CA GLN A 70 -7.37 -11.10 3.66
C GLN A 70 -7.30 -9.83 2.79
N ALA A 71 -7.64 -8.67 3.37
CA ALA A 71 -7.49 -7.39 2.68
C ALA A 71 -6.02 -7.04 2.38
N GLY A 72 -5.08 -7.44 3.24
CA GLY A 72 -3.64 -7.30 2.97
C GLY A 72 -3.20 -8.12 1.76
N LEU A 73 -3.63 -9.39 1.67
CA LEU A 73 -3.37 -10.23 0.48
C LEU A 73 -4.00 -9.63 -0.78
N ALA A 74 -5.28 -9.25 -0.71
CA ALA A 74 -5.99 -8.62 -1.83
C ALA A 74 -5.31 -7.32 -2.27
N SER A 75 -4.86 -6.49 -1.33
CA SER A 75 -4.10 -5.27 -1.59
C SER A 75 -2.83 -5.56 -2.38
N THR A 76 -2.00 -6.51 -1.94
CA THR A 76 -0.78 -6.88 -2.68
C THR A 76 -1.06 -7.46 -4.07
N ALA A 77 -2.11 -8.28 -4.21
CA ALA A 77 -2.51 -8.84 -5.50
C ALA A 77 -2.98 -7.75 -6.47
N ILE A 78 -3.80 -6.81 -6.00
CA ILE A 78 -4.25 -5.64 -6.78
C ILE A 78 -3.05 -4.80 -7.21
N HIS A 79 -2.10 -4.54 -6.31
CA HIS A 79 -0.90 -3.78 -6.65
C HIS A 79 -0.11 -4.43 -7.79
N LEU A 80 0.12 -5.75 -7.69
CA LEU A 80 0.85 -6.51 -8.70
C LEU A 80 0.10 -6.51 -10.04
N LEU A 81 -1.21 -6.82 -10.03
CA LEU A 81 -2.02 -6.88 -11.24
C LEU A 81 -2.11 -5.52 -11.94
N LEU A 82 -2.35 -4.44 -11.20
CA LEU A 82 -2.43 -3.09 -11.78
C LEU A 82 -1.07 -2.63 -12.31
N THR A 83 0.02 -2.88 -11.58
CA THR A 83 1.37 -2.51 -12.04
C THR A 83 1.74 -3.28 -13.31
N ALA A 84 1.44 -4.59 -13.37
CA ALA A 84 1.69 -5.40 -14.55
C ALA A 84 0.82 -4.95 -15.73
N PHE A 85 -0.48 -4.72 -15.51
CA PHE A 85 -1.42 -4.30 -16.53
C PHE A 85 -1.03 -2.92 -17.10
N PHE A 86 -0.93 -1.90 -16.27
CA PHE A 86 -0.57 -0.55 -16.71
C PHE A 86 0.87 -0.47 -17.22
N GLY A 87 1.79 -1.24 -16.64
CA GLY A 87 3.17 -1.33 -17.11
C GLY A 87 3.25 -1.90 -18.53
N LEU A 88 2.56 -3.01 -18.78
CA LEU A 88 2.47 -3.62 -20.11
C LEU A 88 1.77 -2.69 -21.10
N SER A 89 0.62 -2.12 -20.72
CA SER A 89 -0.12 -1.16 -21.56
C SER A 89 0.74 0.05 -21.92
N ALA A 90 1.44 0.66 -20.95
CA ALA A 90 2.32 1.80 -21.21
C ALA A 90 3.48 1.41 -22.12
N SER A 91 4.12 0.25 -21.90
CA SER A 91 5.21 -0.23 -22.74
C SER A 91 4.77 -0.46 -24.19
N VAL A 92 3.63 -1.10 -24.42
CA VAL A 92 3.11 -1.36 -25.77
C VAL A 92 2.61 -0.08 -26.44
N SER A 93 1.78 0.70 -25.75
CA SER A 93 1.13 1.86 -26.37
C SER A 93 2.09 3.03 -26.62
N LEU A 94 3.09 3.22 -25.76
CA LEU A 94 4.04 4.33 -25.87
C LEU A 94 5.41 3.91 -26.40
N HIS A 95 5.59 2.62 -26.75
CA HIS A 95 6.85 2.04 -27.22
C HIS A 95 8.02 2.30 -26.26
N LEU A 96 7.77 2.17 -24.95
CA LEU A 96 8.80 2.41 -23.93
C LEU A 96 9.79 1.24 -23.90
N ALA A 97 11.07 1.59 -23.79
CA ALA A 97 12.18 0.65 -23.92
C ALA A 97 12.54 -0.01 -22.57
N GLN A 98 13.60 -0.83 -22.56
CA GLN A 98 14.13 -1.49 -21.37
C GLN A 98 14.35 -0.57 -20.14
N PRO A 99 14.79 0.71 -20.27
CA PRO A 99 14.92 1.61 -19.13
C PRO A 99 13.62 1.81 -18.34
N PHE A 100 12.47 1.85 -19.02
CA PHE A 100 11.16 1.93 -18.36
C PHE A 100 10.92 0.75 -17.42
N LEU A 101 11.22 -0.47 -17.86
CA LEU A 101 11.04 -1.67 -17.03
C LEU A 101 11.97 -1.66 -15.80
N MET A 102 13.18 -1.12 -15.93
CA MET A 102 14.12 -0.98 -14.80
C MET A 102 13.61 0.04 -13.77
N TRP A 103 13.14 1.21 -14.24
CA TRP A 103 12.51 2.20 -13.36
C TRP A 103 11.24 1.68 -12.72
N LEU A 104 10.38 1.02 -13.50
CA LEU A 104 9.13 0.42 -13.03
C LEU A 104 9.41 -0.62 -11.94
N LEU A 105 10.42 -1.46 -12.12
CA LEU A 105 10.81 -2.46 -11.13
C LEU A 105 11.32 -1.82 -9.84
N ALA A 106 12.12 -0.76 -9.92
CA ALA A 106 12.61 -0.03 -8.75
C ALA A 106 11.45 0.61 -7.96
N PHE A 107 10.54 1.30 -8.64
CA PHE A 107 9.37 1.90 -8.01
C PHE A 107 8.40 0.86 -7.46
N TYR A 108 8.20 -0.26 -8.17
CA TYR A 108 7.38 -1.39 -7.75
C TYR A 108 7.84 -1.98 -6.42
N TRP A 109 9.14 -2.27 -6.28
CA TRP A 109 9.65 -2.84 -5.03
C TRP A 109 9.44 -1.89 -3.86
N LEU A 110 9.71 -0.60 -4.06
CA LEU A 110 9.53 0.40 -3.02
C LEU A 110 8.07 0.53 -2.58
N SER A 111 7.14 0.68 -3.53
CA SER A 111 5.72 0.81 -3.23
C SER A 111 5.15 -0.47 -2.62
N LEU A 112 5.55 -1.64 -3.11
CA LEU A 112 5.14 -2.93 -2.54
C LEU A 112 5.58 -3.08 -1.08
N ILE A 113 6.82 -2.68 -0.74
CA ILE A 113 7.31 -2.68 0.65
C ILE A 113 6.41 -1.79 1.52
N ILE A 114 6.07 -0.59 1.06
CA ILE A 114 5.23 0.34 1.82
C ILE A 114 3.82 -0.23 2.03
N VAL A 115 3.21 -0.81 0.99
CA VAL A 115 1.90 -1.47 1.07
C VAL A 115 1.94 -2.65 2.04
N ALA A 116 2.94 -3.52 1.94
CA ALA A 116 3.11 -4.69 2.80
C ALA A 116 3.32 -4.30 4.27
N VAL A 117 4.20 -3.32 4.54
CA VAL A 117 4.42 -2.78 5.89
C VAL A 117 3.14 -2.16 6.44
N THR A 118 2.39 -1.43 5.63
CA THR A 118 1.11 -0.84 6.04
C THR A 118 0.10 -1.92 6.41
N ALA A 119 -0.06 -2.96 5.58
CA ALA A 119 -0.93 -4.09 5.86
C ALA A 119 -0.53 -4.82 7.16
N ALA A 120 0.76 -5.09 7.36
CA ALA A 120 1.28 -5.74 8.56
C ALA A 120 1.04 -4.89 9.83
N ARG A 121 1.22 -3.56 9.73
CA ARG A 121 0.93 -2.64 10.85
C ARG A 121 -0.56 -2.55 11.16
N MET A 122 -1.42 -2.59 10.15
CA MET A 122 -2.86 -2.63 10.34
C MET A 122 -3.33 -3.93 10.98
N LEU A 123 -2.79 -5.07 10.53
CA LEU A 123 -3.08 -6.37 11.10
C LEU A 123 -2.75 -6.43 12.60
N ARG A 124 -1.56 -5.95 12.99
CA ARG A 124 -1.14 -5.87 14.40
C ARG A 124 -2.00 -4.94 15.24
N ALA A 125 -2.66 -3.96 14.63
CA ALA A 125 -3.51 -2.99 15.32
C ALA A 125 -4.99 -3.42 15.40
N ALA A 126 -5.38 -4.50 14.73
CA ALA A 126 -6.76 -4.96 14.68
C ALA A 126 -7.10 -5.88 15.87
N PRO A 127 -8.36 -5.85 16.36
CA PRO A 127 -8.83 -6.75 17.42
C PRO A 127 -8.88 -8.21 16.98
N ILE A 128 -8.56 -9.12 17.90
CA ILE A 128 -8.52 -10.58 17.66
C ILE A 128 -9.94 -11.16 17.52
N VAL A 129 -10.89 -10.69 18.35
CA VAL A 129 -12.28 -11.19 18.41
C VAL A 129 -13.25 -10.05 18.06
N ALA A 130 -14.33 -10.37 17.37
CA ALA A 130 -15.36 -9.40 17.02
C ALA A 130 -16.02 -8.84 18.31
N PRO A 131 -16.38 -7.55 18.37
CA PRO A 131 -17.01 -6.94 19.55
C PRO A 131 -18.33 -7.60 19.99
N HIS A 132 -18.96 -8.39 19.12
CA HIS A 132 -20.26 -9.01 19.40
C HIS A 132 -20.18 -10.24 20.31
N ASP A 133 -18.99 -10.83 20.51
CA ASP A 133 -18.80 -12.01 21.38
C ASP A 133 -18.40 -11.66 22.81
N ALA A 134 -18.35 -10.37 23.18
CA ALA A 134 -18.31 -10.01 24.60
C ALA A 134 -19.66 -10.42 25.20
N PRO A 135 -19.72 -11.44 26.10
CA PRO A 135 -20.98 -11.82 26.73
C PRO A 135 -21.61 -10.56 27.31
N PRO A 136 -22.94 -10.35 27.16
CA PRO A 136 -23.59 -9.20 27.79
C PRO A 136 -23.17 -9.23 29.25
N SER A 137 -22.44 -8.20 29.68
CA SER A 137 -22.04 -8.05 31.07
C SER A 137 -23.34 -8.02 31.85
N ASN A 138 -23.73 -9.17 32.38
CA ASN A 138 -24.90 -9.34 33.20
C ASN A 138 -24.56 -8.68 34.53
N HIS A 139 -24.51 -7.34 34.52
CA HIS A 139 -24.64 -6.48 35.68
C HIS A 139 -26.09 -6.57 36.18
N ARG A 140 -26.57 -7.81 36.40
CA ARG A 140 -27.44 -8.06 37.53
C ARG A 140 -26.57 -7.80 38.75
N ASP A 141 -26.58 -6.53 39.16
CA ASP A 141 -26.51 -6.14 40.55
C ASP A 141 -27.42 -7.09 41.35
N VAL A 142 -26.83 -8.16 41.86
CA VAL A 142 -27.36 -8.90 42.99
C VAL A 142 -27.21 -7.97 44.19
N ARG A 143 -28.10 -6.97 44.31
CA ARG A 143 -28.32 -6.32 45.60
C ARG A 143 -28.96 -7.37 46.48
N ALA A 144 -28.15 -8.00 47.31
CA ALA A 144 -28.66 -8.77 48.43
C ALA A 144 -29.50 -7.81 49.31
N PRO A 145 -30.72 -8.20 49.74
CA PRO A 145 -31.45 -7.44 50.73
C PRO A 145 -30.68 -7.51 52.04
N VAL A 146 -30.20 -6.37 52.53
CA VAL A 146 -29.71 -6.23 53.90
C VAL A 146 -30.94 -6.20 54.80
N SER A 147 -31.07 -7.24 55.60
CA SER A 147 -32.09 -7.47 56.63
C SER A 147 -32.03 -6.46 57.76
#